data_AF-A0A3M1X2Y3-F1
#
_entry.id   AF-A0A3M1X2Y3-F1
#
_cell.length_a   1.000
_cell.length_b   1.000
_cell.length_c   1.000
_cell.angle_alpha   90.00
_cell.angle_beta   90.00
_cell.angle_gamma   90.00
#
_symmetry.space_group_name_H-M   'P 1'
#
loop_
_entity.id
_entity.type
_entity.pdbx_description
1 polymer ?
#
loop_
_entity_poly.entity_id
_entity_poly.type
_entity_poly.pdbx_seq_one_letter_code
_entity_poly.pdbx_strand_id
1 'polypeptide(L)' 'WFAWVPGMVWLGLKTAFFLLLYLWFRATFPRYRYDQIMRLGWKVLIPVTIVWIFGEGIAIALGWQPWLSGGA' A
#
# COMPACT_ATOMS: atom_id res chain seq x y z
N TRP A 1 14.66 -4.14 -17.76
CA TRP A 1 15.72 -3.36 -17.08
C TRP A 1 16.28 -4.08 -15.85
N PHE A 2 15.47 -4.68 -14.95
CA PHE A 2 15.97 -5.52 -13.82
C PHE A 2 15.96 -7.05 -14.10
N ALA A 3 16.33 -7.47 -15.31
CA ALA A 3 16.19 -8.87 -15.75
C ALA A 3 17.19 -9.87 -15.11
N TRP A 4 18.24 -9.36 -14.44
CA TRP A 4 19.36 -10.15 -13.94
C TRP A 4 19.27 -10.48 -12.44
N VAL A 5 18.36 -9.83 -11.72
CA VAL A 5 18.14 -10.10 -10.30
C VAL A 5 17.16 -11.28 -10.20
N PRO A 6 17.54 -12.41 -9.57
CA PRO A 6 16.61 -13.51 -9.35
C PRO A 6 15.37 -12.99 -8.63
N GLY A 7 14.16 -13.39 -9.08
CA GLY A 7 12.90 -12.91 -8.49
C GLY A 7 12.85 -13.08 -6.97
N MET A 8 13.50 -14.13 -6.46
CA MET A 8 13.67 -14.40 -5.02
C MET A 8 14.45 -13.29 -4.29
N VAL A 9 15.53 -12.79 -4.91
CA VAL A 9 16.38 -11.72 -4.35
C VAL A 9 15.63 -10.39 -4.35
N TRP A 10 14.85 -10.12 -5.41
CA TRP A 10 14.03 -8.91 -5.49
C TRP A 10 12.91 -8.89 -4.45
N LEU A 11 12.26 -10.03 -4.22
CA LEU A 11 11.27 -10.18 -3.15
C LEU A 11 11.92 -10.03 -1.77
N GLY A 12 13.07 -10.69 -1.54
CA GLY A 12 13.82 -10.58 -0.29
C GLY A 12 14.23 -9.14 0.02
N LEU A 13 14.68 -8.37 -0.98
CA LEU A 13 15.05 -6.97 -0.82
C LEU A 13 13.87 -6.09 -0.40
N LYS A 14 12.70 -6.27 -1.05
CA LYS A 14 11.47 -5.55 -0.66
C LYS A 14 11.05 -5.90 0.76
N THR A 15 11.07 -7.19 1.11
CA THR A 15 10.73 -7.64 2.46
C THR A 15 11.68 -7.06 3.51
N ALA A 16 12.99 -7.08 3.27
CA ALA A 16 13.98 -6.48 4.17
C ALA A 16 13.74 -4.97 4.35
N PHE A 17 13.40 -4.25 3.29
CA PHE A 17 13.06 -2.84 3.35
C PHE A 17 11.81 -2.57 4.20
N PHE A 18 10.72 -3.32 4.00
CA PHE A 18 9.51 -3.17 4.81
C PHE A 18 9.72 -3.57 6.28
N LEU A 19 10.54 -4.58 6.55
CA LEU A 19 10.92 -4.95 7.93
C LEU A 19 11.72 -3.84 8.62
N LEU A 20 12.66 -3.23 7.91
CA LEU A 20 13.42 -2.08 8.41
C LEU A 20 12.47 -0.90 8.71
N LEU A 21 11.54 -0.61 7.80
CA LEU A 21 10.53 0.43 8.02
C LEU A 21 9.67 0.15 9.26
N TYR A 22 9.22 -1.10 9.45
CA TYR A 22 8.45 -1.48 10.64
C TYR A 22 9.25 -1.28 11.94
N LEU A 23 10.50 -1.72 11.96
CA LEU A 23 11.39 -1.53 13.10
C LEU A 23 11.63 -0.04 13.40
N TRP A 24 11.82 0.77 12.35
CA TRP A 24 11.99 2.21 12.47
C TRP A 24 10.72 2.92 12.97
N PHE A 25 9.55 2.52 12.47
CA PHE A 25 8.26 3.03 12.92
C PHE A 25 8.04 2.71 14.41
N ARG A 26 8.36 1.48 14.84
CA ARG A 26 8.30 1.09 16.26
C ARG A 26 9.21 1.95 17.13
N ALA A 27 10.40 2.31 16.63
CA ALA A 27 11.37 3.13 17.37
C ALA A 27 10.97 4.63 17.42
N THR A 28 10.29 5.12 16.39
CA THR A 28 10.00 6.56 16.22
C THR A 28 8.67 7.00 16.84
N PHE A 29 7.65 6.14 16.88
CA PHE A 29 6.32 6.53 17.38
C PHE A 29 6.13 6.24 18.88
N PRO A 30 5.85 7.27 19.70
CA PRO A 30 5.38 7.09 21.07
C PRO A 30 4.00 6.43 21.06
N ARG A 31 3.74 5.56 22.05
CA ARG A 31 2.54 4.70 22.15
C ARG A 31 1.25 5.46 21.79
N TYR A 32 0.59 5.04 20.72
CA TYR A 32 -0.67 5.63 20.25
C TYR A 32 -1.86 4.96 20.94
N ARG A 33 -2.86 5.73 21.38
CA ARG A 33 -4.00 5.20 22.15
C ARG A 33 -4.98 4.47 21.23
N TYR A 34 -5.61 3.38 21.72
CA TYR A 34 -6.54 2.57 20.93
C TYR A 34 -7.69 3.40 20.33
N ASP A 35 -8.22 4.37 21.08
CA ASP A 35 -9.27 5.27 20.60
C ASP A 35 -8.84 6.11 19.40
N GLN A 36 -7.57 6.50 19.35
CA GLN A 36 -7.04 7.30 18.26
C GLN A 36 -6.85 6.44 17.00
N ILE A 37 -6.42 5.18 17.16
CA ILE A 37 -6.36 4.21 16.05
C ILE A 37 -7.76 3.93 15.52
N MET A 38 -8.74 3.74 16.41
CA MET A 38 -10.12 3.51 16.03
C MET A 38 -10.69 4.72 15.27
N ARG A 39 -10.39 5.93 15.72
CA ARG A 39 -10.79 7.16 15.01
C ARG A 39 -10.10 7.29 13.65
N LEU A 40 -8.83 6.90 13.51
CA LEU A 40 -8.11 6.90 12.24
C LEU A 40 -8.73 5.88 11.26
N GLY A 41 -8.97 4.65 11.73
CA GLY A 41 -9.61 3.58 10.95
C GLY A 41 -10.97 4.00 10.43
N TRP A 42 -11.85 4.41 11.34
CA TRP A 42 -13.24 4.69 11.01
C TRP A 42 -13.46 6.04 10.32
N LYS A 43 -12.65 7.07 10.60
CA LYS A 43 -12.85 8.40 10.02
C LYS A 43 -11.93 8.74 8.85
N VAL A 44 -10.81 8.03 8.68
CA VAL A 44 -9.83 8.35 7.63
C VAL A 44 -9.66 7.19 6.67
N LEU A 45 -9.38 5.97 7.16
CA LEU A 45 -9.09 4.83 6.27
C LEU A 45 -10.31 4.41 5.44
N ILE A 46 -11.46 4.22 6.08
CA ILE A 46 -12.70 3.83 5.37
C ILE A 46 -13.08 4.82 4.26
N PRO A 47 -13.27 6.13 4.52
CA PRO A 47 -13.67 7.06 3.47
C PRO A 47 -12.60 7.19 2.37
N VAL A 48 -11.31 7.13 2.72
CA VAL A 48 -10.23 7.15 1.71
C VAL A 48 -10.31 5.94 0.78
N THR A 49 -10.52 4.73 1.31
CA THR A 49 -10.66 3.53 0.47
C THR A 49 -11.88 3.59 -0.45
N ILE A 50 -13.00 4.17 0.01
CA ILE A 50 -14.21 4.32 -0.81
C ILE A 50 -13.96 5.32 -1.95
N VAL A 51 -13.33 6.46 -1.67
CA VAL A 51 -12.96 7.45 -2.71
C VAL A 51 -11.99 6.84 -3.72
N TRP A 52 -11.02 6.04 -3.26
CA TRP A 52 -10.08 5.37 -4.14
C TRP A 52 -10.77 4.38 -5.08
N ILE A 53 -11.67 3.55 -4.56
CA ILE A 53 -12.45 2.59 -5.38
C ILE A 53 -13.30 3.32 -6.42
N PHE A 54 -13.97 4.42 -6.04
CA PHE A 54 -14.72 5.24 -7.01
C PHE A 54 -13.79 5.87 -8.05
N GLY A 55 -12.62 6.37 -7.63
CA GLY A 55 -11.61 6.92 -8.53
C GLY A 55 -11.11 5.90 -9.54
N GLU A 56 -10.77 4.69 -9.11
CA GLU A 56 -10.39 3.58 -9.97
C GLU A 56 -11.53 3.16 -10.91
N GLY A 57 -12.78 3.14 -10.43
CA GLY A 57 -13.95 2.85 -11.26
C GLY A 57 -14.16 3.89 -12.37
N ILE A 58 -13.97 5.18 -12.05
CA ILE A 58 -14.01 6.27 -13.03
C ILE A 58 -12.82 6.18 -14.00
N ALA A 59 -11.62 5.86 -13.51
CA ALA A 59 -10.43 5.69 -14.34
C ALA A 59 -10.64 4.58 -15.39
N ILE A 60 -11.22 3.44 -14.99
CA ILE A 60 -11.61 2.36 -15.91
C ILE A 60 -12.62 2.85 -16.94
N ALA A 61 -13.64 3.62 -16.51
CA ALA A 61 -14.64 4.17 -17.42
C ALA A 61 -14.05 5.18 -18.45
N LEU A 62 -12.98 5.89 -18.08
CA LEU A 62 -12.23 6.79 -18.94
C LEU A 62 -11.23 6.04 -19.87
N GLY A 63 -11.25 4.71 -19.87
CA GLY A 63 -10.34 3.87 -20.65
C GLY A 63 -8.92 3.80 -20.07
N TRP A 64 -8.70 4.31 -18.86
CA TRP A 64 -7.46 4.11 -18.15
C TRP A 64 -7.43 2.67 -17.66
N GLN A 65 -6.66 1.85 -18.38
CA GLN A 65 -6.44 0.47 -18.05
C GLN A 65 -5.60 0.37 -16.77
N PRO A 66 -6.11 -0.23 -15.67
CA PRO A 66 -5.27 -0.51 -14.52
C PRO A 66 -4.13 -1.44 -14.92
N TRP A 67 -3.08 -1.52 -14.10
CA TRP A 67 -1.88 -2.37 -14.22
C TRP A 67 -2.14 -3.87 -14.44
N LEU A 68 -3.40 -4.30 -14.53
CA LEU A 68 -3.90 -5.64 -14.84
C LEU A 68 -4.25 -5.86 -16.32
N SER A 69 -4.12 -4.84 -17.18
CA SER A 69 -4.40 -4.93 -18.63
C SER A 69 -3.33 -5.65 -19.45
N GLY A 70 -2.23 -6.07 -18.83
CA GLY A 70 -1.26 -6.97 -19.45
C GLY A 70 -1.46 -8.40 -18.96
N GLY A 71 -2.36 -9.17 -19.60
CA GLY A 71 -2.49 -10.59 -19.29
C GLY A 71 -3.86 -11.21 -19.53
N ALA A 72 -4.41 -11.07 -20.74
CA ALA A 72 -5.24 -12.08 -21.39
C ALA A 72 -5.02 -11.98 -22.90
#